data_AF-Q7M0X1-F1
#
_entry.id   AF-Q7M0X1-F1
#
_cell.length_a   1.000
_cell.length_b   1.000
_cell.length_c   1.000
_cell.angle_alpha   90.00
_cell.angle_beta   90.00
_cell.angle_gamma   90.00
#
_symmetry.space_group_name_H-M   'P 1'
#
loop_
_entity.id
_entity.type
_entity.pdbx_description
1 polymer ?
#
loop_
_entity_poly.entity_id
_entity_poly.type
_entity_poly.pdbx_seq_one_letter_code
_entity_poly.pdbx_strand_id
1 'polypeptide(L)'
;MIKEAIFHKSDVPYAYPLNENQLKIVLRTAVFDVDRVYVLYKDRYDWLGKFKIKPMVLTHTNELFDYYETTLELNKKFVYFFYLVSDGARRLYLYRAGFTKRPEIIWDLPYPI
;
A
#
# COMPACT_ATOMS: atom_id res chain seq x y z
N MET A 1 1.97 0.51 -15.60
CA MET A 1 2.10 -0.44 -14.49
C MET A 1 2.90 -1.68 -14.87
N ILE A 2 4.22 -1.57 -14.76
CA ILE A 2 5.23 -2.63 -14.80
C ILE A 2 5.26 -3.27 -13.40
N LYS A 3 4.67 -4.46 -13.26
CA LYS A 3 4.44 -5.09 -11.94
C LYS A 3 5.74 -5.43 -11.22
N GLU A 4 6.75 -5.81 -11.99
CA GLU A 4 8.08 -6.19 -11.55
C GLU A 4 8.82 -5.04 -10.85
N ALA A 5 8.45 -3.79 -11.17
CA ALA A 5 9.02 -2.60 -10.55
C ALA A 5 8.28 -2.16 -9.28
N ILE A 6 7.01 -2.56 -9.12
CA ILE A 6 6.20 -2.24 -7.94
C ILE A 6 6.67 -3.09 -6.76
N PHE A 7 7.14 -2.44 -5.70
CA PHE A 7 7.70 -3.15 -4.55
C PHE A 7 7.40 -2.49 -3.22
N HIS A 8 7.04 -3.33 -2.25
CA HIS A 8 6.91 -3.00 -0.84
C HIS A 8 7.20 -4.24 0.00
N LYS A 9 7.78 -4.03 1.18
CA LYS A 9 7.93 -5.04 2.23
C LYS A 9 7.48 -4.43 3.56
N SER A 10 6.84 -5.21 4.43
CA SER A 10 6.48 -4.80 5.79
C SER A 10 7.70 -4.78 6.72
N ASP A 11 8.76 -4.10 6.31
CA ASP A 11 10.07 -4.05 6.97
C ASP A 11 10.88 -2.84 6.49
N VAL A 12 11.94 -2.46 7.21
CA VAL A 12 12.85 -1.37 6.83
C VAL A 12 13.45 -1.65 5.43
N PRO A 13 13.56 -0.64 4.55
CA PRO A 13 13.17 0.77 4.72
C PRO A 13 11.73 1.10 4.29
N TYR A 14 10.90 0.10 3.99
CA TYR A 14 9.58 0.29 3.38
C TYR A 14 8.42 0.39 4.37
N ALA A 15 8.59 -0.14 5.58
CA ALA A 15 7.66 0.05 6.68
C ALA A 15 8.44 0.12 7.99
N TYR A 16 8.29 1.21 8.74
CA TYR A 16 8.97 1.37 10.02
C TYR A 16 8.22 2.36 10.93
N PRO A 17 8.27 2.15 12.27
CA PRO A 17 7.62 3.06 13.21
C PRO A 17 8.34 4.40 13.24
N LEU A 18 7.57 5.50 13.27
CA LEU A 18 8.06 6.84 13.60
C LEU A 18 7.94 7.11 15.11
N ASN A 19 6.92 6.53 15.74
CA ASN A 19 6.68 6.50 17.18
C ASN A 19 5.66 5.39 17.49
N GLU A 20 5.17 5.34 18.72
CA GLU A 20 4.24 4.31 19.22
C GLU A 20 2.96 4.16 18.38
N ASN A 21 2.48 5.25 17.76
CA ASN A 21 1.19 5.29 17.06
C ASN A 21 1.30 5.60 15.57
N GLN A 22 2.51 5.80 15.06
CA GLN A 22 2.73 6.21 13.67
C GLN A 22 3.65 5.24 12.95
N LEU A 23 3.19 4.76 11.80
CA LEU A 23 3.96 3.89 10.92
C LEU A 23 4.23 4.61 9.60
N LYS A 24 5.49 4.77 9.25
CA LYS A 24 5.89 5.18 7.90
C LYS A 24 5.68 4.01 6.95
N ILE A 25 5.05 4.28 5.81
CA ILE A 25 4.89 3.33 4.70
C ILE A 25 5.46 3.95 3.43
N VAL A 26 6.23 3.15 2.70
CA VAL A 26 6.86 3.50 1.42
C VAL A 26 6.50 2.44 0.39
N LEU A 27 6.11 2.87 -0.82
CA LEU A 27 5.90 2.01 -1.98
C LEU A 27 6.79 2.51 -3.11
N ARG A 28 7.54 1.60 -3.74
CA ARG A 28 8.34 1.89 -4.93
C ARG A 28 7.58 1.45 -6.18
N THR A 29 7.68 2.21 -7.26
CA THR A 29 7.21 1.83 -8.62
C THR A 29 8.28 2.16 -9.66
N ALA A 30 8.12 1.71 -10.91
CA ALA A 30 8.89 2.28 -12.01
C ALA A 30 8.59 3.78 -12.13
N VAL A 31 9.58 4.54 -12.59
CA VAL A 31 9.45 5.97 -12.82
C VAL A 31 8.33 6.26 -13.83
N PHE A 32 7.49 7.26 -13.54
CA PHE A 32 6.37 7.72 -14.40
C PHE A 32 5.33 6.65 -14.78
N ASP A 33 5.29 5.54 -14.06
CA ASP A 33 4.47 4.36 -14.42
C ASP A 33 3.12 4.29 -13.68
N VAL A 34 2.97 5.09 -12.62
CA VAL A 34 1.80 5.19 -11.75
C VAL A 34 1.51 6.66 -11.46
N ASP A 35 0.24 7.08 -11.55
CA ASP A 35 -0.14 8.49 -11.31
C ASP A 35 -0.52 8.72 -9.85
N ARG A 36 -1.19 7.74 -9.24
CA ARG A 36 -1.72 7.85 -7.89
C ARG A 36 -1.59 6.54 -7.15
N VAL A 37 -1.16 6.65 -5.89
CA VAL A 37 -1.05 5.55 -4.96
C VAL A 37 -1.88 5.87 -3.72
N TYR A 38 -2.65 4.89 -3.28
CA TYR A 38 -3.38 4.93 -2.02
C TYR A 38 -3.01 3.72 -1.19
N VAL A 39 -2.92 3.90 0.12
CA VAL A 39 -2.91 2.80 1.08
C VAL A 39 -4.28 2.67 1.70
N LEU A 40 -4.81 1.45 1.68
CA LEU A 40 -6.02 1.08 2.36
C LEU A 40 -5.63 0.32 3.61
N TYR A 41 -6.10 0.76 4.77
CA TYR A 41 -5.71 0.16 6.04
C TYR A 41 -6.85 0.16 7.07
N LYS A 42 -6.82 -0.79 7.98
CA LYS A 42 -7.71 -0.83 9.17
C LYS A 42 -7.09 -1.62 10.31
N ASP A 43 -7.72 -1.52 11.48
CA ASP A 43 -7.49 -2.44 12.58
C ASP A 43 -7.81 -3.86 12.11
N ARG A 44 -6.89 -4.80 12.36
CA ARG A 44 -7.02 -6.21 11.96
C ARG A 44 -8.26 -6.87 12.57
N TYR A 45 -8.66 -6.44 13.76
CA TYR A 45 -9.77 -7.02 14.52
C TYR A 45 -11.08 -6.27 14.30
N ASP A 46 -11.08 -5.17 13.54
CA ASP A 46 -12.30 -4.45 13.18
C ASP A 46 -12.94 -5.09 11.93
N TRP A 47 -13.71 -6.16 12.14
CA TRP A 47 -14.25 -6.99 11.07
C TRP A 47 -15.32 -6.27 10.26
N LEU A 48 -16.22 -5.54 10.95
CA LEU A 48 -17.28 -4.74 10.34
C LEU A 48 -16.77 -3.38 9.83
N GLY A 49 -15.59 -2.97 10.28
CA GLY A 49 -14.94 -1.73 9.89
C GLY A 49 -14.57 -1.67 8.42
N LYS A 50 -14.81 -0.49 7.85
CA LYS A 50 -14.35 -0.14 6.50
C LYS A 50 -12.86 0.21 6.54
N PHE A 51 -12.19 -0.05 5.44
CA PHE A 51 -10.82 0.41 5.25
C PHE A 51 -10.78 1.94 5.19
N LYS A 52 -9.89 2.53 5.96
CA LYS A 52 -9.46 3.90 5.76
C LYS A 52 -8.62 3.94 4.49
N ILE A 53 -8.78 5.00 3.70
CA ILE A 53 -8.03 5.20 2.47
C ILE A 53 -7.19 6.45 2.67
N LYS A 54 -5.87 6.32 2.51
CA LYS A 54 -4.96 7.47 2.61
C LYS A 54 -4.14 7.58 1.32
N PRO A 55 -4.13 8.75 0.65
CA PRO A 55 -3.24 8.96 -0.48
C PRO A 55 -1.78 8.92 -0.01
N MET A 56 -0.91 8.46 -0.91
CA MET A 56 0.53 8.51 -0.74
C MET A 56 1.11 9.60 -1.62
N VAL A 57 2.17 10.25 -1.13
CA VAL A 57 2.83 11.38 -1.79
C VAL A 57 4.09 10.88 -2.47
N LEU A 58 4.31 11.24 -3.73
CA LEU A 58 5.59 11.04 -4.40
C LEU A 58 6.65 11.94 -3.72
N THR A 59 7.59 11.34 -2.98
CA THR A 59 8.61 12.07 -2.21
C THR A 59 9.97 12.06 -2.88
N HIS A 60 10.25 11.03 -3.67
CA HIS A 60 11.52 10.85 -4.33
C HIS A 60 11.37 10.15 -5.67
N THR A 61 12.16 10.60 -6.64
CA THR A 61 12.29 10.02 -7.97
C THR A 61 13.77 9.90 -8.26
N ASN A 62 14.21 8.72 -8.68
CA ASN A 62 15.55 8.50 -9.20
C ASN A 62 15.48 8.00 -10.65
N GLU A 63 16.60 7.53 -11.21
CA GLU A 63 16.69 7.11 -12.61
C GLU A 63 15.67 6.03 -13.00
N LEU A 64 15.34 5.10 -12.09
CA LEU A 64 14.51 3.94 -12.40
C LEU A 64 13.20 3.89 -11.63
N PHE A 65 13.11 4.60 -10.52
CA PHE A 65 12.05 4.39 -9.54
C PHE A 65 11.46 5.68 -8.96
N ASP A 66 10.15 5.63 -8.75
CA ASP A 66 9.38 6.57 -7.96
C ASP A 66 9.07 5.97 -6.58
N TYR A 67 9.16 6.80 -5.54
CA TYR A 67 8.90 6.43 -4.15
C TYR A 67 7.73 7.24 -3.61
N TYR A 68 6.67 6.52 -3.25
CA TYR A 68 5.48 7.07 -2.65
C TYR A 68 5.51 6.81 -1.16
N GLU A 69 5.21 7.82 -0.35
CA GLU A 69 5.27 7.73 1.10
C GLU A 69 3.98 8.25 1.76
N THR A 70 3.68 7.69 2.92
CA THR A 70 2.66 8.20 3.82
C THR A 70 2.93 7.74 5.25
N THR A 71 2.26 8.37 6.21
CA THR A 71 2.30 7.96 7.62
C THR A 71 0.93 7.47 8.02
N LEU A 72 0.82 6.26 8.58
CA LEU A 72 -0.42 5.71 9.09
C LEU A 72 -0.53 5.94 10.60
N GLU A 73 -1.67 6.45 11.04
CA GLU A 73 -2.03 6.50 12.46
C GLU A 73 -2.63 5.16 12.87
N LEU A 74 -1.87 4.38 13.65
CA LEU A 74 -2.15 2.99 14.01
C LEU A 74 -1.83 2.76 15.48
N ASN A 75 -2.84 2.39 16.27
CA ASN A 75 -2.74 2.17 17.72
C ASN A 75 -2.88 0.68 18.12
N LYS A 76 -3.03 -0.23 17.14
CA LYS A 76 -3.33 -1.66 17.32
C LYS A 76 -2.76 -2.48 16.16
N LYS A 77 -2.88 -3.82 16.21
CA LYS A 77 -2.57 -4.68 15.05
C LYS A 77 -3.41 -4.26 13.84
N PHE A 78 -2.77 -4.19 12.68
CA PHE A 78 -3.38 -3.65 11.48
C PHE A 78 -3.19 -4.57 10.28
N VAL A 79 -3.96 -4.26 9.25
CA VAL A 79 -3.82 -4.81 7.90
C VAL A 79 -3.85 -3.65 6.91
N TYR A 80 -3.07 -3.77 5.85
CA TYR A 80 -3.04 -2.79 4.77
C TYR A 80 -2.67 -3.42 3.44
N PHE A 81 -3.04 -2.75 2.36
CA PHE A 81 -2.63 -3.04 1.00
C PHE A 81 -2.70 -1.75 0.19
N PHE A 82 -2.17 -1.78 -1.03
CA PHE A 82 -2.06 -0.61 -1.88
C PHE A 82 -3.08 -0.68 -3.01
N TYR A 83 -3.53 0.50 -3.44
CA TYR A 83 -4.33 0.71 -4.63
C TYR A 83 -3.60 1.72 -5.52
N LEU A 84 -3.23 1.26 -6.71
CA LEU A 84 -2.47 2.02 -7.69
C LEU A 84 -3.35 2.33 -8.90
N VAL A 85 -3.22 3.55 -9.41
CA VAL A 85 -3.91 4.05 -10.60
C VAL A 85 -2.87 4.63 -11.55
N SER A 86 -2.92 4.22 -12.82
CA SER A 86 -2.10 4.81 -13.90
C SER A 86 -2.97 5.39 -15.01
N ASP A 87 -2.32 6.10 -15.93
CA ASP A 87 -2.95 6.67 -17.10
C ASP A 87 -3.65 5.57 -17.93
N GLY A 88 -4.79 5.94 -18.53
CA GLY A 88 -5.70 5.00 -19.18
C GLY A 88 -6.57 4.19 -18.21
N ALA A 89 -6.79 4.69 -16.98
CA ALA A 89 -7.69 4.12 -15.96
C ALA A 89 -7.38 2.68 -15.53
N ARG A 90 -6.13 2.23 -15.70
CA ARG A 90 -5.70 0.92 -15.18
C ARG A 90 -5.64 0.99 -13.66
N ARG A 91 -6.23 -0.03 -13.02
CA ARG A 91 -6.35 -0.15 -11.57
C ARG A 91 -5.71 -1.45 -11.10
N LEU A 92 -4.93 -1.37 -10.04
CA LEU A 92 -4.25 -2.53 -9.48
C LEU A 92 -4.22 -2.44 -7.96
N TYR A 93 -4.47 -3.57 -7.31
CA TYR A 93 -4.23 -3.72 -5.89
C TYR A 93 -2.98 -4.56 -5.67
N LEU A 94 -2.10 -4.12 -4.78
CA LEU A 94 -0.96 -4.89 -4.30
C LEU A 94 -1.20 -5.22 -2.82
N TYR A 95 -1.20 -6.51 -2.50
CA TYR A 95 -1.31 -7.03 -1.14
C TYR A 95 -0.21 -8.08 -0.90
N ARG A 96 -0.20 -8.71 0.28
CA ARG A 96 0.87 -9.64 0.70
C ARG A 96 1.17 -10.75 -0.32
N ALA A 97 0.15 -11.33 -0.97
CA ALA A 97 0.34 -12.45 -1.89
C ALA A 97 0.52 -12.03 -3.37
N GLY A 98 0.52 -10.73 -3.66
CA GLY A 98 0.79 -10.22 -5.00
C GLY A 98 -0.26 -9.21 -5.48
N PHE A 99 -0.64 -9.33 -6.75
CA PHE A 99 -1.46 -8.32 -7.43
C PHE A 99 -2.85 -8.85 -7.80
N THR A 100 -3.87 -7.99 -7.69
CA THR A 100 -5.22 -8.30 -8.17
C THR A 100 -5.90 -7.05 -8.75
N LYS A 101 -6.86 -7.25 -9.66
CA LYS A 101 -7.80 -6.19 -10.11
C LYS A 101 -9.11 -6.22 -9.34
N ARG A 102 -9.33 -7.28 -8.55
CA ARG A 102 -10.54 -7.63 -7.83
C ARG A 102 -10.28 -7.53 -6.33
N PRO A 103 -10.67 -6.42 -5.68
CA PRO A 103 -10.40 -6.22 -4.26
C PRO A 103 -11.16 -7.21 -3.36
N GLU A 104 -12.27 -7.80 -3.83
CA GLU A 104 -13.01 -8.87 -3.14
C GLU A 104 -12.13 -10.05 -2.73
N ILE A 105 -11.13 -10.39 -3.54
CA ILE A 105 -10.17 -11.45 -3.22
C ILE A 105 -9.34 -11.10 -1.98
N ILE A 106 -9.09 -9.81 -1.73
CA ILE A 106 -8.33 -9.34 -0.56
C ILE A 106 -9.21 -9.35 0.68
N TRP A 107 -10.50 -9.03 0.52
CA TRP A 107 -11.48 -9.01 1.60
C TRP A 107 -11.80 -10.42 2.10
N ASP A 108 -11.83 -11.39 1.20
CA ASP A 108 -12.19 -12.78 1.46
C ASP A 108 -10.97 -13.67 1.76
N LEU A 109 -9.76 -13.11 1.93
CA LEU A 109 -8.59 -13.91 2.29
C LEU A 109 -8.83 -14.61 3.63
N PRO A 110 -8.74 -15.95 3.67
CA PRO A 110 -8.90 -16.70 4.91
C PRO A 110 -7.85 -16.21 5.90
N TYR A 111 -8.32 -15.75 7.05
CA TYR A 111 -7.51 -15.19 8.12
C TYR A 111 -6.30 -16.09 8.45
N PRO A 112 -5.14 -15.53 8.79
CA PRO A 112 -4.10 -16.32 9.43
C PRO A 112 -4.63 -16.78 10.80
N ILE A 113 -4.68 -18.10 10.94
CA ILE A 113 -4.74 -18.86 12.21
C ILE A 113 -3.74 -18.27 13.22
#